data_AF-A0A6S6YTI3-F1
#
_entry.id   AF-A0A6S6YTI3-F1
#
_cell.length_a   1.000
_cell.length_b   1.000
_cell.length_c   1.000
_cell.angle_alpha   90.00
_cell.angle_beta   90.00
_cell.angle_gamma   90.00
#
_symmetry.space_group_name_H-M   'P 1'
#
loop_
_entity.id
_entity.type
_entity.pdbx_description
1 polymer ?
#
loop_
_entity_poly.entity_id
_entity_poly.type
_entity_poly.pdbx_seq_one_letter_code
_entity_poly.pdbx_strand_id
1 'polypeptide(L)'
;MRRPPDPFAPPKKQLATRVSSLLWIVDPLEQDANYMHRRMFGADAAYLDGFLYLVVADREDPWSGLLVCTSKDRHAALTAEIPSLQPHPVLGKWLYLPQTDEAFETTAARIAALALARDPRMGVAPRPKTSSRKGPRVGQ
;
A
#
# COMPACT_ATOMS: atom_id res chain seq x y z
N MET A 1 -46.98 14.66 -12.45
CA MET A 1 -46.48 15.44 -11.28
C MET A 1 -45.42 14.59 -10.57
N ARG A 2 -44.14 14.98 -10.63
CA ARG A 2 -43.04 14.26 -9.97
C ARG A 2 -42.94 14.79 -8.53
N ARG A 3 -43.08 13.92 -7.52
CA ARG A 3 -42.93 14.30 -6.10
C ARG A 3 -41.52 14.88 -5.87
N PRO A 4 -41.38 15.97 -5.10
CA PRO A 4 -40.06 16.42 -4.65
C PRO A 4 -39.46 15.39 -3.68
N PRO A 5 -38.14 15.19 -3.66
CA PRO A 5 -37.49 14.30 -2.70
C PRO A 5 -37.62 14.86 -1.28
N ASP A 6 -37.90 13.96 -0.33
CA ASP A 6 -38.16 14.27 1.08
C ASP A 6 -36.92 14.92 1.75
N PRO A 7 -37.04 16.13 2.34
CA PRO A 7 -35.90 16.84 2.94
C PRO A 7 -35.40 16.21 4.25
N PHE A 8 -36.13 15.23 4.79
CA PHE A 8 -35.79 14.49 6.00
C PHE A 8 -35.36 13.04 5.70
N ALA A 9 -35.08 12.71 4.45
CA ALA A 9 -34.46 11.42 4.15
C ALA A 9 -33.12 11.34 4.91
N PRO A 10 -32.91 10.33 5.78
CA PRO A 10 -31.64 10.18 6.47
C PRO A 10 -30.53 10.08 5.40
N PRO A 11 -29.37 10.71 5.62
CA PRO A 11 -28.26 10.60 4.67
C PRO A 11 -28.00 9.11 4.44
N LYS A 12 -27.92 8.71 3.16
CA LYS A 12 -27.56 7.32 2.80
C LYS A 12 -26.36 6.95 3.64
N LYS A 13 -26.52 5.93 4.49
CA LYS A 13 -25.50 5.39 5.40
C LYS A 13 -24.18 5.38 4.65
N GLN A 14 -23.37 6.40 4.86
CA GLN A 14 -22.04 6.48 4.31
C GLN A 14 -21.33 5.39 5.10
N LEU A 15 -21.18 4.21 4.49
CA LEU A 15 -20.32 3.16 5.02
C LEU A 15 -19.03 3.89 5.36
N ALA A 16 -18.80 4.11 6.66
CA ALA A 16 -17.63 4.81 7.14
C ALA A 16 -16.48 4.11 6.42
N THR A 17 -15.85 4.83 5.48
CA THR A 17 -14.75 4.30 4.69
C THR A 17 -13.75 3.86 5.72
N ARG A 18 -13.71 2.56 6.03
CA ARG A 18 -12.96 2.05 7.18
C ARG A 18 -11.53 2.51 6.96
N VAL A 19 -11.15 3.49 7.76
CA VAL A 19 -9.80 4.04 7.78
C VAL A 19 -9.00 2.95 8.46
N SER A 20 -7.95 2.47 7.80
CA SER A 20 -7.10 1.43 8.39
C SER A 20 -6.56 1.99 9.71
N SER A 21 -6.69 1.27 10.82
CA SER A 21 -6.15 1.70 12.13
C SER A 21 -4.62 1.88 12.12
N LEU A 22 -3.97 1.43 11.06
CA LEU A 22 -2.54 1.44 10.82
C LEU A 22 -2.07 2.62 9.95
N LEU A 23 -2.94 3.58 9.59
CA LEU A 23 -2.54 4.72 8.76
C LEU A 23 -1.45 5.59 9.39
N TRP A 24 -1.29 5.55 10.72
CA TRP A 24 -0.20 6.25 11.42
C TRP A 24 1.20 5.88 10.88
N ILE A 25 1.34 4.70 10.23
CA ILE A 25 2.59 4.27 9.61
C ILE A 25 2.92 5.11 8.36
N VAL A 26 1.90 5.55 7.63
CA VAL A 26 2.07 6.34 6.40
C VAL A 26 1.94 7.85 6.64
N ASP A 27 1.45 8.27 7.80
CA ASP A 27 1.41 9.68 8.25
C ASP A 27 2.72 10.47 7.96
N PRO A 28 3.93 9.97 8.32
CA PRO A 28 5.16 10.68 8.00
C PRO A 28 5.45 10.78 6.49
N LEU A 29 4.93 9.84 5.69
CA LEU A 29 5.04 9.89 4.23
C LEU A 29 4.06 10.92 3.65
N GLU A 30 2.91 11.15 4.27
CA GLU A 30 1.92 12.15 3.81
C GLU A 30 2.48 13.57 3.83
N GLN A 31 3.52 13.82 4.63
CA GLN A 31 4.23 15.10 4.67
C GLN A 31 5.11 15.33 3.43
N ASP A 32 5.39 14.30 2.63
CA ASP A 32 6.19 14.43 1.41
C ASP A 32 5.34 14.88 0.23
N ALA A 33 5.81 15.88 -0.52
CA ALA A 33 5.08 16.39 -1.68
C ALA A 33 4.91 15.37 -2.82
N ASN A 34 5.74 14.31 -2.87
CA ASN A 34 5.65 13.26 -3.88
C ASN A 34 4.89 12.03 -3.38
N TYR A 35 4.24 12.13 -2.22
CA TYR A 35 3.41 11.08 -1.69
C TYR A 35 2.08 10.99 -2.43
N MET A 36 1.70 9.76 -2.76
CA MET A 36 0.40 9.42 -3.30
C MET A 36 -0.19 8.25 -2.55
N HIS A 37 -1.30 8.51 -1.86
CA HIS A 37 -2.10 7.51 -1.22
C HIS A 37 -3.08 6.88 -2.23
N ARG A 38 -3.11 5.54 -2.31
CA ARG A 38 -4.07 4.84 -3.17
C ARG A 38 -4.67 3.64 -2.46
N ARG A 39 -5.99 3.56 -2.46
CA ARG A 39 -6.69 2.38 -1.92
C ARG A 39 -6.65 1.23 -2.92
N MET A 40 -6.14 0.07 -2.51
CA MET A 40 -6.07 -1.14 -3.32
C MET A 40 -6.42 -2.37 -2.49
N PHE A 41 -7.26 -3.27 -3.00
CA PHE A 41 -7.64 -4.53 -2.32
C PHE A 41 -8.28 -4.35 -0.92
N GLY A 42 -8.83 -3.16 -0.64
CA GLY A 42 -9.34 -2.81 0.70
C GLY A 42 -8.25 -2.46 1.70
N ALA A 43 -6.99 -2.39 1.26
CA ALA A 43 -5.83 -1.89 1.96
C ALA A 43 -5.43 -0.50 1.43
N ASP A 44 -4.53 0.13 2.15
CA ASP A 44 -4.01 1.44 1.82
C ASP A 44 -2.58 1.36 1.28
N ALA A 45 -2.33 1.91 0.11
CA ALA A 45 -1.04 1.82 -0.55
C ALA A 45 -0.37 3.20 -0.64
N ALA A 46 0.83 3.29 -0.08
CA ALA A 46 1.69 4.45 -0.10
C ALA A 46 2.64 4.40 -1.29
N TYR A 47 2.46 5.38 -2.19
CA TYR A 47 3.36 5.63 -3.30
C TYR A 47 4.23 6.85 -3.00
N LEU A 48 5.49 6.79 -3.41
CA LEU A 48 6.41 7.92 -3.39
C LEU A 48 7.07 8.00 -4.76
N ASP A 49 7.08 9.18 -5.38
CA ASP A 49 7.66 9.41 -6.71
C ASP A 49 7.02 8.50 -7.81
N GLY A 50 5.78 8.06 -7.58
CA GLY A 50 5.09 7.11 -8.46
C GLY A 50 5.51 5.64 -8.30
N PHE A 51 6.43 5.32 -7.38
CA PHE A 51 6.80 3.95 -7.01
C PHE A 51 5.99 3.48 -5.79
N LEU A 52 5.63 2.21 -5.74
CA LEU A 52 4.92 1.63 -4.61
C LEU A 52 5.92 1.22 -3.53
N TYR A 53 5.86 1.84 -2.36
CA TYR A 53 6.75 1.55 -1.25
C TYR A 53 6.10 0.65 -0.20
N LEU A 54 4.94 1.05 0.32
CA LEU A 54 4.29 0.38 1.45
C LEU A 54 2.82 0.14 1.15
N VAL A 55 2.28 -0.95 1.67
CA VAL A 55 0.83 -1.21 1.69
C VAL A 55 0.43 -1.60 3.10
N VAL A 56 -0.47 -0.82 3.69
CA VAL A 56 -0.99 -0.98 5.02
C VAL A 56 -2.38 -1.62 4.95
N ALA A 57 -2.55 -2.74 5.63
CA ALA A 57 -3.80 -3.49 5.59
C ALA A 57 -4.23 -3.87 7.02
N ASP A 58 -5.40 -3.38 7.44
CA ASP A 58 -6.06 -3.76 8.71
C ASP A 58 -7.16 -4.79 8.39
N ARG A 59 -6.75 -5.99 7.96
CA ARG A 59 -7.65 -7.06 7.51
C ARG A 59 -7.36 -8.34 8.28
N GLU A 60 -8.01 -9.43 7.89
CA GLU A 60 -7.70 -10.76 8.41
C GLU A 60 -6.36 -11.26 7.86
N ASP A 61 -5.67 -12.11 8.63
CA ASP A 61 -4.46 -12.79 8.18
C ASP A 61 -4.70 -13.52 6.84
N PRO A 62 -3.79 -13.43 5.85
CA PRO A 62 -2.42 -12.91 5.91
C PRO A 62 -2.26 -11.43 5.50
N TRP A 63 -3.34 -10.65 5.55
CA TRP A 63 -3.34 -9.23 5.13
C TRP A 63 -3.46 -8.29 6.33
N SER A 64 -3.11 -8.73 7.53
CA SER A 64 -3.20 -7.94 8.77
C SER A 64 -1.83 -7.39 9.14
N GLY A 65 -1.50 -6.18 8.70
CA GLY A 65 -0.23 -5.54 9.01
C GLY A 65 0.32 -4.69 7.87
N LEU A 66 1.64 -4.69 7.75
CA LEU A 66 2.39 -3.84 6.82
C LEU A 66 3.06 -4.70 5.76
N LEU A 67 2.79 -4.41 4.49
CA LEU A 67 3.47 -5.01 3.37
C LEU A 67 4.50 -4.03 2.83
N VAL A 68 5.71 -4.52 2.63
CA VAL A 68 6.83 -3.76 2.06
C VAL A 68 7.02 -4.20 0.61
N CYS A 69 6.77 -3.27 -0.30
CA CYS A 69 6.94 -3.50 -1.72
C CYS A 69 8.42 -3.35 -2.07
N THR A 70 9.11 -4.49 -2.08
CA THR A 70 10.50 -4.63 -2.49
C THR A 70 10.62 -5.70 -3.60
N SER A 71 11.81 -5.84 -4.17
CA SER A 71 12.15 -6.91 -5.12
C SER A 71 12.84 -8.06 -4.40
N LYS A 72 12.61 -9.29 -4.86
CA LYS A 72 13.17 -10.52 -4.25
C LYS A 72 14.69 -10.47 -4.04
N ASP A 73 15.41 -9.83 -4.95
CA ASP A 73 16.87 -9.62 -4.87
C ASP A 73 17.30 -8.84 -3.60
N ARG A 74 16.46 -7.90 -3.15
CA ARG A 74 16.71 -7.02 -2.00
C ARG A 74 16.14 -7.57 -0.70
N HIS A 75 15.42 -8.70 -0.73
CA HIS A 75 14.85 -9.33 0.47
C HIS A 75 15.93 -9.68 1.48
N ALA A 76 17.04 -10.27 1.04
CA ALA A 76 18.11 -10.67 1.95
C ALA A 76 18.69 -9.48 2.74
N ALA A 77 18.88 -8.33 2.08
CA ALA A 77 19.37 -7.12 2.72
C ALA A 77 18.36 -6.52 3.70
N LEU A 78 17.06 -6.57 3.38
CA LEU A 78 15.99 -6.08 4.25
C LEU A 78 15.75 -6.98 5.45
N THR A 79 15.72 -8.31 5.25
CA THR A 79 15.54 -9.28 6.34
C THR A 79 16.76 -9.35 7.26
N ALA A 80 17.97 -9.09 6.76
CA ALA A 80 19.17 -8.97 7.60
C ALA A 80 19.10 -7.79 8.58
N GLU A 81 18.54 -6.66 8.11
CA GLU A 81 18.37 -5.45 8.93
C GLU A 81 17.11 -5.51 9.82
N ILE A 82 16.07 -6.19 9.33
CA ILE A 82 14.76 -6.30 9.97
C ILE A 82 14.33 -7.76 9.95
N PRO A 83 14.74 -8.57 10.95
CA PRO A 83 14.45 -10.00 10.99
C PRO A 83 12.95 -10.31 11.15
N SER A 84 12.13 -9.35 11.61
CA SER A 84 10.67 -9.49 11.68
C SER A 84 9.98 -9.51 10.31
N LEU A 85 10.67 -9.10 9.24
CA LEU A 85 10.12 -9.14 7.88
C LEU A 85 10.16 -10.54 7.30
N GLN A 86 8.99 -11.05 6.91
CA GLN A 86 8.83 -12.36 6.30
C GLN A 86 8.29 -12.23 4.88
N PRO A 87 8.63 -13.15 3.95
CA PRO A 87 8.02 -13.15 2.63
C PRO A 87 6.51 -13.39 2.73
N HIS A 88 5.71 -12.56 2.07
CA HIS A 88 4.26 -12.67 2.14
C HIS A 88 3.78 -13.98 1.48
N PRO A 89 2.88 -14.77 2.09
CA PRO A 89 2.48 -16.09 1.56
C PRO A 89 1.77 -16.00 0.20
N VAL A 90 0.91 -15.01 0.00
CA VAL A 90 0.23 -14.77 -1.30
C VAL A 90 1.10 -14.00 -2.29
N LEU A 91 1.75 -12.93 -1.85
CA LEU A 91 2.60 -12.07 -2.68
C LEU A 91 4.08 -12.34 -2.35
N GLY A 92 4.57 -13.56 -2.57
CA GLY A 92 5.94 -13.99 -2.19
C GLY A 92 7.11 -13.22 -2.81
N LYS A 93 6.81 -12.19 -3.62
CA LYS A 93 7.76 -11.18 -4.11
C LYS A 93 7.89 -9.95 -3.20
N TRP A 94 7.03 -9.81 -2.20
CA TRP A 94 6.98 -8.71 -1.25
C TRP A 94 7.23 -9.24 0.16
N LEU A 95 7.70 -8.36 1.03
CA LEU A 95 7.85 -8.66 2.45
C LEU A 95 6.59 -8.23 3.19
N TYR A 96 6.33 -8.88 4.30
CA TYR A 96 5.17 -8.72 5.16
C TYR A 96 5.63 -8.69 6.61
N LEU A 97 5.07 -7.75 7.34
CA LEU A 97 5.19 -7.61 8.77
C LEU A 97 3.79 -7.81 9.37
N PRO A 98 3.57 -8.91 10.11
CA PRO A 98 2.28 -9.15 10.75
C PRO A 98 2.05 -8.17 11.91
N GLN A 99 0.81 -7.68 12.03
CA GLN A 99 0.42 -6.81 13.14
C GLN A 99 0.54 -7.49 14.51
N THR A 100 0.48 -8.82 14.54
CA THR A 100 0.60 -9.63 15.76
C THR A 100 2.03 -9.68 16.32
N ASP A 101 3.02 -9.16 15.60
CA ASP A 101 4.41 -9.12 16.06
C ASP A 101 4.57 -8.11 17.20
N GLU A 102 5.28 -8.48 18.26
CA GLU A 102 5.51 -7.59 19.42
C GLU A 102 6.32 -6.33 19.03
N ALA A 103 7.20 -6.46 18.04
CA ALA A 103 8.01 -5.37 17.53
C ALA A 103 7.35 -4.67 16.33
N PHE A 104 6.07 -4.93 16.07
CA PHE A 104 5.35 -4.39 14.91
C PHE A 104 5.45 -2.87 14.84
N GLU A 105 5.09 -2.16 15.91
CA GLU A 105 5.03 -0.69 15.90
C GLU A 105 6.42 -0.07 15.65
N THR A 106 7.44 -0.60 16.34
CA THR A 106 8.82 -0.12 16.19
C THR A 106 9.35 -0.40 14.79
N THR A 107 9.10 -1.60 14.27
CA THR A 107 9.54 -2.04 12.95
C THR A 107 8.82 -1.28 11.85
N ALA A 108 7.50 -1.09 11.97
CA ALA A 108 6.69 -0.33 11.03
C ALA A 108 7.13 1.13 10.95
N ALA A 109 7.38 1.78 12.09
CA ALA A 109 7.92 3.14 12.13
C ALA A 109 9.29 3.23 11.44
N ARG A 110 10.17 2.25 11.66
CA ARG A 110 11.47 2.17 10.96
C ARG A 110 11.31 2.03 9.45
N ILE A 111 10.42 1.15 9.01
CA ILE A 111 10.14 0.93 7.59
C ILE A 111 9.58 2.20 6.95
N ALA A 112 8.66 2.90 7.62
CA ALA A 112 8.13 4.18 7.17
C ALA A 112 9.24 5.23 6.99
N ALA A 113 10.15 5.34 7.97
CA ALA A 113 11.30 6.24 7.88
C ALA A 113 12.23 5.89 6.71
N LEU A 114 12.50 4.60 6.48
CA LEU A 114 13.29 4.14 5.34
C LEU A 114 12.58 4.44 4.00
N ALA A 115 11.25 4.31 3.93
CA ALA A 115 10.49 4.65 2.74
C ALA A 115 10.55 6.16 2.47
N LEU A 116 10.39 6.99 3.50
CA LEU A 116 10.54 8.44 3.43
C LEU A 116 11.94 8.87 2.96
N ALA A 117 12.97 8.13 3.38
CA ALA A 117 14.35 8.33 2.93
C ALA A 117 14.60 7.89 1.46
N ARG A 118 13.57 7.40 0.75
CA ARG A 118 13.68 6.78 -0.58
C ARG A 118 14.74 5.68 -0.61
N ASP A 119 14.73 4.81 0.40
CA ASP A 119 15.70 3.73 0.48
C ASP A 119 15.66 2.89 -0.80
N PRO A 120 16.79 2.72 -1.52
CA PRO A 120 16.79 2.07 -2.82
C PRO A 120 16.36 0.61 -2.73
N ARG A 121 16.41 -0.02 -1.54
CA ARG A 121 15.98 -1.41 -1.31
C ARG A 121 14.46 -1.57 -1.38
N MET A 122 13.70 -0.49 -1.26
CA MET A 122 12.24 -0.46 -1.35
C MET A 122 11.79 0.35 -2.57
N GLY A 123 10.52 0.25 -2.91
CA GLY A 123 9.99 0.93 -4.09
C GLY A 123 9.95 -0.02 -5.28
N VAL A 124 8.77 -0.57 -5.52
CA VAL A 124 8.49 -1.34 -6.72
C VAL A 124 7.81 -0.43 -7.72
N ALA A 125 8.43 -0.25 -8.88
CA ALA A 125 7.79 0.44 -10.00
C ALA A 125 6.46 -0.28 -10.29
N PRO A 126 5.31 0.39 -10.17
CA PRO A 126 4.05 -0.22 -10.57
C PRO A 126 4.23 -0.60 -12.03
N ARG A 127 4.08 -1.89 -12.35
CA ARG A 127 4.19 -2.37 -13.72
C ARG A 127 3.32 -1.46 -14.58
N PRO A 128 3.88 -0.71 -15.55
CA PRO A 128 3.07 0.13 -16.40
C PRO A 128 2.09 -0.83 -17.06
N LYS A 129 0.80 -0.61 -16.82
CA LYS A 129 -0.26 -1.32 -17.53
C LYS A 129 0.00 -0.94 -18.98
N THR A 130 0.68 -1.83 -19.71
CA THR A 130 0.94 -1.64 -21.13
C THR A 130 -0.44 -1.43 -21.73
N SER A 131 -0.73 -0.18 -22.08
CA SER A 131 -1.80 0.10 -23.01
C SER A 131 -1.38 -0.71 -24.22
N SER A 132 -2.05 -1.83 -24.45
CA SER A 132 -1.95 -2.56 -25.69
C SER A 132 -2.44 -1.60 -26.77
N ARG A 133 -1.56 -0.69 -27.20
CA ARG A 133 -1.63 -0.05 -28.50
C ARG A 133 -1.54 -1.22 -29.46
N LYS A 134 -2.71 -1.66 -29.93
CA LYS A 134 -2.79 -2.25 -31.26
C LYS A 134 -2.26 -1.16 -32.21
N GLY A 135 -0.98 -1.23 -32.53
CA GLY A 135 -0.38 -0.50 -33.64
C GLY A 135 -0.97 -0.99 -34.96
N PRO A 136 -0.99 -0.14 -36.00
CA PRO A 136 -1.87 -0.27 -37.14
C PRO A 136 -1.48 -1.47 -38.01
N ARG A 137 -2.48 -2.13 -38.60
CA ARG A 137 -2.26 -2.97 -39.77
C ARG A 137 -1.90 -2.04 -40.93
N VAL A 138 -0.60 -1.83 -41.15
CA VAL A 138 -0.09 -1.53 -42.50
C VAL A 138 -0.04 -2.88 -43.21
N GLY A 139 -1.08 -3.11 -44.02
CA GLY A 139 -1.15 -4.22 -44.97
C GLY A 139 -1.15 -3.62 -46.37
N GLN A 140 -0.09 -3.97 -47.08
CA GLN A 140 0.21 -3.74 -48.49
C GLN A 140 -0.90 -4.24 -49.42
#